data_AF-A0A151EJ97-F1
#
_entry.id   AF-A0A151EJ97-F1
#
_cell.length_a   1.000
_cell.length_b   1.000
_cell.length_c   1.000
_cell.angle_alpha   90.00
_cell.angle_beta   90.00
_cell.angle_gamma   90.00
#
_symmetry.space_group_name_H-M   'P 1'
#
loop_
_entity.id
_entity.type
_entity.pdbx_description
1 polymer ?
#
loop_
_entity_poly.entity_id
_entity_poly.type
_entity_poly.pdbx_seq_one_letter_code
_entity_poly.pdbx_strand_id
1 'polypeptide(L)'
;MSFLDRIEKNIGKLEKRIEKEEMKIAQLEEKFSNKKITKAKLNIEKRKINERIKAMKSRVQVLKGITVKEKQHIEERAEEKEKKKEEKEKKKKKKKKQ
;
A
#
# COMPACT_ATOMS: atom_id res chain seq x y z
N MET A 1 -7.01 -15.53 4.71
CA MET A 1 -6.14 -14.37 4.39
C MET A 1 -6.18 -13.38 5.53
N SER A 2 -5.00 -13.14 6.09
CA SER A 2 -4.74 -12.13 7.11
C SER A 2 -5.17 -10.74 6.64
N PHE A 3 -5.38 -9.81 7.57
CA PHE A 3 -5.70 -8.42 7.25
C PHE A 3 -4.59 -7.79 6.37
N LEU A 4 -3.32 -8.07 6.68
CA LEU A 4 -2.17 -7.63 5.89
C LEU A 4 -2.22 -8.16 4.46
N ASP A 5 -2.48 -9.46 4.27
CA ASP A 5 -2.59 -10.08 2.93
C ASP A 5 -3.65 -9.39 2.07
N ARG A 6 -4.78 -8.96 2.68
CA ARG A 6 -5.85 -8.27 1.95
C ARG A 6 -5.41 -6.87 1.52
N ILE A 7 -4.68 -6.15 2.38
CA ILE A 7 -4.14 -4.83 2.05
C ILE A 7 -3.11 -4.95 0.93
N GLU A 8 -2.18 -5.92 1.02
CA GLU A 8 -1.16 -6.15 -0.01
C GLU A 8 -1.78 -6.52 -1.36
N LYS A 9 -2.79 -7.40 -1.36
CA LYS A 9 -3.55 -7.70 -2.58
C LYS A 9 -4.24 -6.48 -3.18
N ASN A 10 -4.79 -5.61 -2.33
CA ASN A 10 -5.43 -4.39 -2.81
C ASN A 10 -4.42 -3.39 -3.37
N ILE A 11 -3.26 -3.25 -2.74
CA ILE A 11 -2.14 -2.45 -3.26
C ILE A 11 -1.72 -2.98 -4.64
N GLY A 12 -1.48 -4.29 -4.78
CA GLY A 12 -1.08 -4.87 -6.06
C GLY A 12 -2.13 -4.70 -7.16
N LYS A 13 -3.43 -4.75 -6.82
CA LYS A 13 -4.50 -4.43 -7.78
C LYS A 13 -4.49 -2.96 -8.21
N LEU A 14 -4.20 -2.03 -7.31
CA LEU A 14 -4.11 -0.61 -7.61
C LEU A 14 -2.86 -0.30 -8.45
N GLU A 15 -1.72 -0.90 -8.13
CA GLU A 15 -0.47 -0.75 -8.89
C GLU A 15 -0.66 -1.23 -10.35
N LYS A 16 -1.24 -2.42 -10.56
CA LYS A 16 -1.58 -2.89 -11.91
C LYS A 16 -2.56 -1.99 -12.67
N ARG A 17 -3.46 -1.29 -11.97
CA ARG A 17 -4.37 -0.32 -12.61
C ARG A 17 -3.64 0.98 -12.97
N ILE A 18 -2.71 1.43 -12.13
CA ILE A 18 -1.85 2.58 -12.41
C ILE A 18 -1.04 2.31 -13.67
N GLU A 19 -0.36 1.17 -13.77
CA GLU A 19 0.40 0.77 -14.95
C GLU A 19 -0.45 0.79 -16.23
N LYS A 20 -1.69 0.29 -16.16
CA LYS A 20 -2.63 0.34 -17.29
C LYS A 20 -3.00 1.75 -17.70
N GLU A 21 -3.20 2.66 -16.75
CA GLU A 21 -3.46 4.07 -17.05
C GLU A 21 -2.21 4.77 -17.61
N GLU A 22 -1.02 4.45 -17.11
CA GLU A 22 0.25 4.97 -17.65
C GLU A 22 0.48 4.50 -19.10
N MET A 23 0.16 3.24 -19.42
CA MET A 23 0.17 2.75 -20.80
C MET A 23 -0.82 3.51 -21.72
N LYS A 24 -1.98 3.92 -21.21
CA LYS A 24 -2.93 4.73 -22.00
C LYS A 24 -2.36 6.10 -22.34
N ILE A 25 -1.57 6.69 -21.44
CA ILE A 25 -0.86 7.96 -21.73
C ILE A 25 0.14 7.73 -22.87
N ALA A 26 0.95 6.67 -22.80
CA ALA A 26 1.91 6.33 -23.85
C ALA A 26 1.22 6.13 -25.21
N GLN A 27 0.08 5.42 -25.23
CA GLN A 27 -0.73 5.24 -26.45
C GLN A 27 -1.31 6.56 -26.98
N LEU A 28 -1.69 7.50 -26.09
CA LEU A 28 -2.16 8.82 -26.51
C LEU A 28 -1.02 9.65 -27.10
N GLU A 29 0.17 9.58 -26.51
CA GLU A 29 1.37 10.24 -27.02
C GLU A 29 1.74 9.68 -28.40
N GLU A 30 1.67 8.37 -28.60
CA GLU A 30 1.88 7.73 -29.90
C GLU A 30 0.84 8.18 -30.94
N LYS A 31 -0.44 8.28 -30.55
CA LYS A 31 -1.50 8.83 -31.43
C LYS A 31 -1.24 10.28 -31.81
N PHE A 32 -0.68 11.09 -30.91
CA PHE A 32 -0.29 12.46 -31.20
C PHE A 32 0.90 12.53 -32.15
N SER A 33 1.94 11.71 -31.92
CA SER A 33 3.10 11.60 -32.82
C SER A 33 2.69 11.18 -34.24
N ASN A 34 1.73 10.27 -34.34
CA ASN A 34 1.11 9.84 -35.60
C ASN A 34 0.11 10.86 -36.18
N LYS A 35 -0.01 12.06 -35.60
CA LYS A 35 -0.94 13.14 -36.00
C LYS A 35 -2.42 12.73 -36.03
N LYS A 36 -2.79 11.64 -35.35
CA LYS A 36 -4.18 11.15 -35.26
C LYS A 36 -5.04 11.96 -34.30
N ILE A 37 -4.41 12.70 -33.38
CA ILE A 37 -5.07 13.60 -32.43
C ILE A 37 -4.34 14.93 -32.35
N THR A 38 -5.06 15.99 -31.99
CA THR A 38 -4.48 17.31 -31.76
C THR A 38 -3.83 17.40 -30.37
N LYS A 39 -2.91 18.36 -30.21
CA LYS A 39 -2.25 18.64 -28.93
C LYS A 39 -3.24 18.99 -27.82
N ALA A 40 -4.31 19.72 -28.14
CA ALA A 40 -5.36 20.06 -27.19
C ALA A 40 -6.07 18.80 -26.67
N LYS A 41 -6.44 17.87 -27.56
CA LYS A 41 -7.09 16.61 -27.19
C LYS A 41 -6.15 15.72 -26.36
N LEU A 42 -4.87 15.66 -26.71
CA LEU A 42 -3.85 14.98 -25.91
C LEU A 42 -3.79 15.53 -24.49
N ASN A 43 -3.69 16.86 -24.33
CA ASN A 43 -3.55 17.49 -23.02
C ASN A 43 -4.77 17.25 -22.12
N ILE A 44 -5.99 17.34 -22.67
CA ILE A 44 -7.23 17.10 -21.92
C ILE A 44 -7.29 15.65 -21.43
N GLU A 45 -7.06 14.69 -22.31
CA GLU A 45 -7.13 13.27 -21.95
C GLU A 45 -5.98 12.86 -21.01
N LYS A 46 -4.76 13.34 -21.26
CA LYS A 46 -3.61 13.13 -20.38
C LYS A 46 -3.86 13.68 -18.98
N ARG A 47 -4.49 14.86 -18.86
CA ARG A 47 -4.86 15.43 -17.56
C ARG A 47 -5.86 14.55 -16.81
N LYS A 48 -6.94 14.10 -17.47
CA LYS A 48 -7.93 13.20 -16.85
C LYS A 48 -7.30 11.90 -16.35
N ILE A 49 -6.41 11.31 -17.16
CA ILE A 49 -5.73 10.07 -16.77
C ILE A 49 -4.76 10.32 -15.61
N ASN A 50 -4.00 11.44 -15.64
CA ASN A 50 -3.10 11.82 -14.56
C ASN A 50 -3.84 12.07 -13.24
N GLU A 51 -5.02 12.68 -13.26
CA GLU A 51 -5.86 12.88 -12.07
C GLU A 51 -6.30 11.53 -11.48
N ARG A 52 -6.68 10.56 -12.33
CA ARG A 52 -6.99 9.18 -11.90
C ARG A 52 -5.77 8.48 -11.30
N ILE A 53 -4.61 8.59 -11.96
CA ILE A 53 -3.35 8.02 -11.45
C ILE A 53 -3.01 8.63 -10.09
N LYS A 54 -3.12 9.96 -9.93
CA LYS A 54 -2.85 10.66 -8.67
C LYS A 54 -3.75 10.16 -7.54
N ALA A 55 -5.05 10.00 -7.80
CA ALA A 55 -6.00 9.46 -6.83
C ALA A 55 -5.70 8.00 -6.45
N MET A 56 -5.25 7.18 -7.41
CA MET A 56 -4.85 5.80 -7.11
C MET A 56 -3.54 5.76 -6.32
N LYS A 57 -2.54 6.58 -6.68
CA LYS A 57 -1.26 6.68 -5.96
C LYS A 57 -1.43 7.15 -4.53
N SER A 58 -2.28 8.16 -4.27
CA SER A 58 -2.58 8.59 -2.91
C SER A 58 -3.25 7.48 -2.09
N ARG A 59 -4.17 6.73 -2.68
CA ARG A 59 -4.79 5.57 -2.01
C ARG A 59 -3.79 4.47 -1.70
N VAL A 60 -2.86 4.17 -2.60
CA VAL A 60 -1.76 3.23 -2.35
C VAL A 60 -0.90 3.69 -1.18
N GLN A 61 -0.56 4.99 -1.12
CA GLN A 61 0.25 5.54 -0.03
C GLN A 61 -0.46 5.41 1.34
N VAL A 62 -1.75 5.72 1.40
CA VAL A 62 -2.57 5.52 2.62
C VAL A 62 -2.57 4.05 3.04
N LEU A 63 -2.80 3.13 2.09
CA LEU A 63 -2.80 1.70 2.37
C LEU A 63 -1.45 1.23 2.89
N LYS A 64 -0.34 1.65 2.27
CA LYS A 64 1.04 1.35 2.72
C LYS A 64 1.28 1.87 4.15
N GLY A 65 0.79 3.06 4.48
CA GLY A 65 0.86 3.62 5.83
C GLY A 65 0.08 2.80 6.87
N ILE A 66 -1.11 2.30 6.51
CA ILE A 66 -1.88 1.39 7.37
C ILE A 66 -1.11 0.08 7.60
N THR A 67 -0.48 -0.48 6.55
CA THR A 67 0.33 -1.69 6.67
C THR A 67 1.48 -1.54 7.67
N VAL A 68 2.16 -0.38 7.66
CA VAL A 68 3.27 -0.09 8.59
C VAL A 68 2.77 -0.04 10.03
N LYS A 69 1.68 0.69 10.30
CA LYS A 69 1.09 0.79 11.64
C LYS A 69 0.65 -0.57 12.18
N GLU A 70 0.04 -1.39 11.32
CA GLU A 70 -0.41 -2.71 11.73
C GLU A 70 0.77 -3.64 12.06
N LYS A 71 1.87 -3.57 11.29
CA LYS A 71 3.10 -4.31 11.60
C LYS A 71 3.67 -3.90 12.95
N GLN A 72 3.73 -2.60 13.24
CA GLN A 72 4.18 -2.09 14.54
C GLN A 72 3.30 -2.62 15.70
N HIS A 73 1.98 -2.61 15.55
CA HIS A 73 1.09 -3.17 16.57
C HIS A 73 1.25 -4.68 16.78
N ILE A 74 1.58 -5.43 15.73
CA ILE A 74 1.85 -6.86 15.84
C ILE A 74 3.14 -7.09 16.65
N GLU A 75 4.18 -6.31 16.39
CA GLU A 75 5.46 -6.34 17.12
C GLU A 75 5.28 -5.95 18.60
N GLU A 76 4.60 -4.84 18.89
CA GLU A 76 4.29 -4.40 20.27
C GLU A 76 3.54 -5.48 21.06
N ARG A 77 2.53 -6.10 20.45
CA ARG A 77 1.77 -7.20 21.07
C ARG A 77 2.62 -8.45 21.30
N ALA A 78 3.62 -8.70 20.46
CA ALA A 78 4.53 -9.82 20.65
C ALA A 78 5.46 -9.55 21.84
N GLU A 79 6.06 -8.36 21.91
CA GLU A 79 6.92 -7.96 23.03
C GLU A 79 6.18 -7.96 24.37
N GLU A 80 4.95 -7.46 24.41
CA GLU A 80 4.15 -7.49 25.64
C GLU A 80 3.90 -8.92 26.11
N LYS A 81 3.65 -9.85 25.18
CA LYS A 81 3.43 -11.26 25.52
C LYS A 81 4.70 -11.89 26.08
N GLU A 82 5.87 -11.53 25.55
CA GLU A 82 7.16 -12.02 26.07
C GLU A 82 7.45 -11.45 27.45
N LYS A 83 7.30 -10.13 27.65
CA LYS A 83 7.45 -9.48 28.97
C LYS A 83 6.52 -10.11 30.02
N LYS A 84 5.26 -10.38 29.66
CA LYS A 84 4.28 -11.07 30.52
C LYS A 84 4.67 -12.52 30.82
N LYS A 85 5.29 -13.24 29.88
CA LYS A 85 5.80 -14.60 30.11
C LYS A 85 7.01 -14.59 31.05
N GLU A 86 7.97 -13.71 30.82
CA GLU A 86 9.14 -13.55 31.68
C GLU A 86 8.77 -13.16 33.12
N GLU A 87 7.83 -12.24 33.31
CA GLU A 87 7.35 -11.89 34.65
C GLU A 87 6.70 -13.08 35.35
N LYS A 88 5.88 -13.86 34.64
CA LYS A 88 5.25 -15.08 35.17
C LYS A 88 6.30 -16.11 35.57
N GLU A 89 7.36 -16.28 34.77
CA GLU A 89 8.47 -17.17 35.11
C GLU A 89 9.30 -16.68 36.29
N LYS A 90 9.62 -15.39 36.35
CA LYS A 90 10.32 -14.76 37.49
C LYS A 90 9.50 -14.93 38.78
N LYS A 91 8.18 -14.73 38.74
CA LYS A 91 7.26 -14.97 39.86
C LYS A 91 7.23 -16.44 40.28
N LYS A 92 7.18 -17.38 39.33
CA LYS A 92 7.25 -18.83 39.62
C LYS A 92 8.58 -19.24 40.24
N LYS A 93 9.72 -18.71 39.75
CA LYS A 93 11.05 -18.99 40.31
C LYS A 93 11.22 -18.45 41.73
N LYS A 94 10.65 -17.26 42.04
CA LYS A 94 10.63 -16.72 43.40
C LYS A 94 9.81 -17.59 44.37
N LYS A 95 8.61 -18.04 43.96
CA LYS A 95 7.76 -18.91 44.78
C LYS A 95 8.32 -20.32 45.05
N LYS A 96 9.27 -20.80 44.23
CA LYS A 96 9.94 -22.10 44.44
C LYS A 96 11.19 -22.03 45.31
N LYS A 97 11.67 -20.81 45.64
CA LYS A 97 12.87 -20.58 46.46
C LYS A 97 12.53 -20.17 47.91
N GLN A 98 11.25 -19.90 48.20
CA GLN A 98 10.68 -19.84 49.55
C GLN A 98 10.11 -21.21 49.89
#